data_AF-A0A3P6GJ02-F1
#
_entry.id   AF-A0A3P6GJ02-F1
#
_cell.length_a   1.000
_cell.length_b   1.000
_cell.length_c   1.000
_cell.angle_alpha   90.00
_cell.angle_beta   90.00
_cell.angle_gamma   90.00
#
_symmetry.space_group_name_H-M   'P 1'
#
loop_
_entity.id
_entity.type
_entity.pdbx_description
1 polymer ?
#
loop_
_entity_poly.entity_id
_entity_poly.type
_entity_poly.pdbx_seq_one_letter_code
_entity_poly.pdbx_strand_id
1 'polypeptide(L)'
;MGSETMRKLVDVPVLHKFMLYRTLTNFYLIGRDKKKTFWRLLKIDRTDPNELNLFEDPTRYTHEQIVELKKWISRGNQEYSGLRAETTCYGIIGFVKFLGPYYMLVIKKRKKVGEICGHTVYGVVDSQMIMIPYHSGETRVAGSAAERRYKKLLNMVDLSKNFYFSYTYHLMYSLQRNICNTERGKIHDETMFVWNEYLTHGIRRILQNTVWTVSLVYGFFQQTKCLVSNEEFILTVIARRSRHYAGTRYLRRGVNDEGSVANEVEIEQIVTKEVPEDQKIPMTSVVQMRGSIPLFWSQEATVLNPQPDIKCKHHMHSQNIGSLDGNYVATQHHFENLKQRYGKLIIILNLLNEGFLIF
;
A
#
# COMPACT_ATOMS: atom_id res chain seq x y z
N MET A 1 17.20 -17.51 33.21
CA MET A 1 16.55 -16.20 32.99
C MET A 1 16.48 -15.91 31.50
N GLY A 2 15.67 -16.64 30.72
CA GLY A 2 15.79 -16.61 29.25
C GLY A 2 14.53 -17.01 28.50
N SER A 3 13.36 -16.50 28.88
CA SER A 3 12.09 -16.83 28.20
C SER A 3 11.15 -15.65 27.92
N GLU A 4 11.56 -14.40 28.11
CA GLU A 4 10.63 -13.24 27.97
C GLU A 4 10.82 -12.38 26.70
N THR A 5 11.87 -12.60 25.91
CA THR A 5 12.27 -11.64 24.86
C THR A 5 11.60 -11.85 23.49
N MET A 6 10.68 -12.82 23.33
CA MET A 6 10.01 -13.10 22.04
C MET A 6 8.48 -12.93 22.06
N ARG A 7 7.93 -12.09 22.93
CA ARG A 7 6.53 -11.67 22.86
C ARG A 7 6.41 -10.16 23.01
N LYS A 8 6.23 -9.50 21.87
CA LYS A 8 5.51 -8.21 21.64
C LYS A 8 6.10 -7.59 20.38
N LEU A 9 5.64 -8.01 19.20
CA LEU A 9 5.37 -7.01 18.17
C LEU A 9 4.45 -6.00 18.85
N VAL A 10 4.88 -4.75 18.89
CA VAL A 10 4.38 -3.68 19.77
C VAL A 10 2.87 -3.79 19.97
N ASP A 11 2.44 -3.83 21.23
CA ASP A 11 1.03 -3.84 21.69
C ASP A 11 0.39 -2.45 21.42
N VAL A 12 0.62 -1.89 20.23
CA VAL A 12 -0.08 -0.70 19.78
C VAL A 12 -1.51 -1.13 19.53
N PRO A 13 -2.49 -0.49 20.18
CA PRO A 13 -3.87 -0.84 19.98
C PRO A 13 -4.26 -0.64 18.50
N VAL A 14 -4.51 -1.74 17.79
CA VAL A 14 -4.79 -1.73 16.34
C VAL A 14 -6.28 -1.51 16.10
N LEU A 15 -6.63 -0.56 15.24
CA LEU A 15 -8.01 -0.33 14.81
C LEU A 15 -8.38 -1.27 13.66
N HIS A 16 -9.49 -2.01 13.80
CA HIS A 16 -9.92 -3.05 12.85
C HIS A 16 -11.22 -2.71 12.11
N LYS A 17 -12.06 -1.85 12.67
CA LYS A 17 -13.36 -1.46 12.11
C LYS A 17 -13.63 0.00 12.45
N PHE A 18 -14.13 0.73 11.47
CA PHE A 18 -14.42 2.14 11.58
C PHE A 18 -15.86 2.42 11.16
N MET A 19 -16.48 3.39 11.82
CA MET A 19 -17.78 3.93 11.42
C MET A 19 -17.62 5.42 11.14
N LEU A 20 -17.91 5.79 9.90
CA LEU A 20 -17.91 7.16 9.42
C LEU A 20 -19.30 7.76 9.64
N TYR A 21 -19.33 8.91 10.29
CA TYR A 21 -20.50 9.74 10.46
C TYR A 21 -20.26 11.11 9.83
N ARG A 22 -21.33 11.76 9.38
CA ARG A 22 -21.28 13.12 8.84
C ARG A 22 -22.19 14.06 9.62
N THR A 23 -21.73 15.28 9.76
CA THR A 23 -22.55 16.49 10.01
C THR A 23 -22.40 17.43 8.82
N LEU A 24 -22.97 18.63 8.90
CA LEU A 24 -22.80 19.67 7.87
C LEU A 24 -21.32 19.99 7.62
N THR A 25 -20.60 20.29 8.68
CA THR A 25 -19.25 20.86 8.64
C THR A 25 -18.15 19.81 8.79
N ASN A 26 -18.46 18.61 9.29
CA ASN A 26 -17.43 17.63 9.66
C ASN A 26 -17.82 16.20 9.30
N PHE A 27 -16.80 15.39 9.03
CA PHE A 27 -16.87 13.94 9.15
C PHE A 27 -16.25 13.51 10.48
N TYR A 28 -16.80 12.46 11.08
CA TYR A 28 -16.32 11.84 12.30
C TYR A 28 -16.10 10.35 12.04
N LEU A 29 -14.85 9.91 12.03
CA LEU A 29 -14.47 8.53 11.86
C LEU A 29 -14.15 7.91 13.23
N ILE A 30 -15.00 6.99 13.66
CA ILE A 30 -14.88 6.32 14.95
C ILE A 30 -14.30 4.93 14.71
N GLY A 31 -13.04 4.74 15.07
CA GLY A 31 -12.33 3.47 14.96
C GLY A 31 -12.42 2.67 16.26
N ARG A 32 -12.42 1.34 16.14
CA ARG A 32 -12.32 0.42 17.28
C ARG A 32 -11.42 -0.77 16.98
N ASP A 33 -10.91 -1.40 18.01
CA ASP A 33 -10.17 -2.64 17.90
C ASP A 33 -11.06 -3.86 17.62
N LYS A 34 -10.41 -5.01 17.44
CA LYS A 34 -11.08 -6.29 17.18
C LYS A 34 -11.94 -6.74 18.35
N LYS A 35 -11.42 -6.61 19.59
CA LYS A 35 -12.06 -7.07 20.83
C LYS A 35 -13.08 -6.07 21.38
N LYS A 36 -13.19 -4.87 20.80
CA LYS A 36 -14.08 -3.78 21.25
C LYS A 36 -13.75 -3.32 22.68
N THR A 37 -12.45 -3.25 22.99
CA THR A 37 -11.95 -2.78 24.28
C THR A 37 -11.77 -1.27 24.31
N PHE A 38 -11.53 -0.63 23.17
CA PHE A 38 -11.43 0.83 23.10
C PHE A 38 -11.87 1.38 21.73
N TRP A 39 -12.19 2.68 21.73
CA TRP A 39 -12.53 3.47 20.56
C TRP A 39 -11.65 4.71 20.46
N ARG A 40 -11.39 5.15 19.24
CA ARG A 40 -10.71 6.41 18.93
C ARG A 40 -11.55 7.23 17.96
N LEU A 41 -11.36 8.54 17.97
CA LEU A 41 -12.11 9.47 17.12
C LEU A 41 -11.15 10.29 16.25
N LEU A 42 -11.42 10.31 14.95
CA LEU A 42 -10.80 11.21 13.99
C LEU A 42 -11.88 12.14 13.43
N LYS A 43 -11.67 13.45 13.54
CA LYS A 43 -12.50 14.49 12.95
C LYS A 43 -11.84 14.97 11.66
N ILE A 44 -12.63 15.13 10.61
CA ILE A 44 -12.20 15.59 9.29
C ILE A 44 -13.07 16.80 8.95
N ASP A 45 -12.45 17.96 8.76
CA ASP A 45 -13.17 19.15 8.37
C ASP A 45 -13.70 19.03 6.93
N ARG A 46 -14.87 19.62 6.69
CA ARG A 46 -15.53 19.66 5.38
C ARG A 46 -15.76 21.09 4.91
N THR A 47 -15.32 22.09 5.67
CA THR A 47 -15.56 23.50 5.33
C THR A 47 -14.50 24.06 4.38
N ASP A 48 -13.25 23.60 4.51
CA ASP A 48 -12.17 24.00 3.60
C ASP A 48 -12.12 23.11 2.34
N PRO A 49 -12.32 23.67 1.13
CA PRO A 49 -12.20 22.90 -0.11
C PRO A 49 -10.74 22.68 -0.54
N ASN A 50 -9.82 23.50 -0.05
CA ASN A 50 -8.46 23.60 -0.53
C ASN A 50 -7.45 22.81 0.28
N GLU A 51 -7.67 22.70 1.59
CA GLU A 51 -6.79 22.02 2.52
C GLU A 51 -7.45 20.79 3.18
N LEU A 52 -6.62 19.81 3.52
CA LEU A 52 -7.06 18.62 4.25
C LEU A 52 -6.83 18.85 5.74
N ASN A 53 -7.87 19.21 6.47
CA ASN A 53 -7.80 19.47 7.90
C ASN A 53 -8.31 18.25 8.70
N LEU A 54 -7.42 17.66 9.51
CA LEU A 54 -7.67 16.46 10.29
C LEU A 54 -7.32 16.70 11.75
N PHE A 55 -8.17 16.22 12.66
CA PHE A 55 -7.93 16.30 14.09
C PHE A 55 -8.22 14.95 14.75
N GLU A 56 -7.18 14.34 15.33
CA GLU A 56 -7.32 13.13 16.12
C GLU A 56 -7.57 13.48 17.59
N ASP A 57 -8.65 12.95 18.17
CA ASP A 57 -8.85 13.04 19.60
C ASP A 57 -7.86 12.11 20.33
N PRO A 58 -7.05 12.63 21.27
CA PRO A 58 -6.07 11.82 21.99
C PRO A 58 -6.73 10.79 22.93
N THR A 59 -8.00 10.96 23.25
CA THR A 59 -8.74 10.14 24.22
C THR A 59 -8.99 8.73 23.69
N ARG A 60 -8.75 7.72 24.55
CA ARG A 60 -9.23 6.35 24.33
C ARG A 60 -10.56 6.19 25.04
N TYR A 61 -11.63 6.00 24.28
CA TYR A 61 -12.99 5.91 24.82
C TYR A 61 -13.38 4.46 25.13
N THR A 62 -14.21 4.28 26.16
CA THR A 62 -15.00 3.05 26.35
C THR A 62 -16.23 3.05 25.43
N HIS A 63 -16.99 1.96 25.45
CA HIS A 63 -18.21 1.85 24.67
C HIS A 63 -19.27 2.88 25.09
N GLU A 64 -19.44 3.07 26.39
CA GLU A 64 -20.43 3.98 26.98
C GLU A 64 -20.09 5.43 26.63
N GLN A 65 -18.82 5.81 26.79
CA GLN A 65 -18.33 7.14 26.50
C GLN A 65 -18.49 7.50 25.01
N ILE A 66 -18.20 6.58 24.09
CA ILE A 66 -18.36 6.88 22.65
C ILE A 66 -19.84 6.95 22.24
N VAL A 67 -20.73 6.23 22.93
CA VAL A 67 -22.19 6.33 22.73
C VAL A 67 -22.70 7.69 23.21
N GLU A 68 -22.25 8.16 24.37
CA GLU A 68 -22.58 9.49 24.86
C GLU A 68 -22.04 10.58 23.95
N LEU A 69 -20.77 10.50 23.55
CA LEU A 69 -20.14 11.47 22.64
C LEU A 69 -20.92 11.62 21.34
N LYS A 70 -21.39 10.52 20.74
CA LYS A 70 -22.27 10.57 19.56
C LYS A 70 -23.57 11.32 19.83
N LYS A 71 -24.20 11.11 21.00
CA LYS A 71 -25.42 11.84 21.38
C LYS A 71 -25.14 13.34 21.50
N TRP A 72 -24.03 13.73 22.13
CA TRP A 72 -23.61 15.12 22.27
C TRP A 72 -23.35 15.78 20.91
N ILE A 73 -22.60 15.14 20.02
CA ILE A 73 -22.35 15.63 18.66
C ILE A 73 -23.67 15.77 17.89
N SER A 74 -24.58 14.79 18.01
CA SER A 74 -25.87 14.83 17.34
C SER A 74 -26.75 15.97 17.83
N ARG A 75 -26.80 16.22 19.15
CA ARG A 75 -27.54 17.34 19.74
C ARG A 75 -26.97 18.69 19.30
N GLY A 76 -25.65 18.84 19.31
CA GLY A 76 -24.99 20.07 18.86
C GLY A 76 -25.14 20.37 17.36
N ASN A 77 -25.62 19.40 16.57
CA ASN A 77 -25.87 19.56 15.13
C ASN A 77 -27.35 19.37 14.78
N GLN A 78 -28.26 19.42 15.76
CA GLN A 78 -29.66 19.05 15.57
C GLN A 78 -30.37 19.90 14.51
N GLU A 79 -30.04 21.19 14.41
CA GLU A 79 -30.54 22.11 13.38
C GLU A 79 -30.20 21.65 11.95
N TYR A 80 -29.08 20.94 11.77
CA TYR A 80 -28.60 20.44 10.48
C TYR A 80 -28.72 18.91 10.37
N SER A 81 -29.78 18.35 10.96
CA SER A 81 -30.11 16.92 10.97
C SER A 81 -29.17 16.01 11.80
N GLY A 82 -28.43 16.59 12.74
CA GLY A 82 -27.61 15.86 13.69
C GLY A 82 -26.46 15.07 13.06
N LEU A 83 -26.10 13.97 13.73
CA LEU A 83 -25.02 13.09 13.32
C LEU A 83 -25.58 11.93 12.48
N ARG A 84 -25.30 11.92 11.18
CA ARG A 84 -25.78 10.87 10.26
C ARG A 84 -24.71 9.81 10.01
N ALA A 85 -25.09 8.54 10.02
CA ALA A 85 -24.17 7.47 9.65
C ALA A 85 -23.98 7.44 8.12
N GLU A 86 -22.73 7.46 7.67
CA GLU A 86 -22.38 7.47 6.24
C GLU A 86 -21.95 6.07 5.77
N THR A 87 -21.01 5.46 6.48
CA THR A 87 -20.56 4.09 6.19
C THR A 87 -19.74 3.44 7.28
N THR A 88 -19.80 2.12 7.31
CA THR A 88 -18.72 1.32 7.89
C THR A 88 -17.58 1.14 6.88
N CYS A 89 -16.35 1.20 7.37
CA CYS A 89 -15.15 0.84 6.62
C CYS A 89 -14.13 0.08 7.52
N TYR A 90 -13.06 -0.40 6.89
CA TYR A 90 -12.05 -1.28 7.51
C TYR A 90 -10.62 -0.73 7.41
N GLY A 91 -10.48 0.54 7.03
CA GLY A 91 -9.21 1.25 6.90
C GLY A 91 -9.31 2.36 5.87
N ILE A 92 -8.52 3.41 6.07
CA ILE A 92 -8.34 4.47 5.08
C ILE A 92 -7.25 4.04 4.11
N ILE A 93 -7.56 4.04 2.82
CA ILE A 93 -6.59 3.84 1.74
C ILE A 93 -5.78 5.12 1.54
N GLY A 94 -6.42 6.28 1.64
CA GLY A 94 -5.75 7.57 1.68
C GLY A 94 -6.66 8.69 1.18
N PHE A 95 -6.05 9.84 0.93
CA PHE A 95 -6.68 11.06 0.46
C PHE A 95 -6.07 11.49 -0.86
N VAL A 96 -6.90 12.05 -1.75
CA VAL A 96 -6.44 12.58 -3.03
C VAL A 96 -7.19 13.85 -3.36
N LYS A 97 -6.46 14.85 -3.85
CA LYS A 97 -7.01 16.03 -4.51
C LYS A 97 -6.63 15.94 -5.97
N PHE A 98 -7.62 16.08 -6.85
CA PHE A 98 -7.38 16.18 -8.29
C PHE A 98 -7.25 17.66 -8.67
N LEU A 99 -8.29 18.26 -9.25
CA LEU A 99 -8.36 19.69 -9.54
C LEU A 99 -9.24 20.44 -8.55
N GLY A 100 -10.32 19.80 -8.08
CA GLY A 100 -11.26 20.39 -7.13
C GLY A 100 -11.09 19.85 -5.71
N PRO A 101 -12.13 19.23 -5.13
CA PRO A 101 -12.14 18.88 -3.72
C PRO A 101 -11.22 17.71 -3.38
N TYR A 102 -10.95 17.54 -2.09
CA TYR A 102 -10.39 16.29 -1.57
C TYR A 102 -11.41 15.15 -1.58
N TYR A 103 -10.91 13.95 -1.88
CA TYR A 103 -11.61 12.69 -1.75
C TYR A 103 -10.89 11.79 -0.76
N MET A 104 -11.65 11.11 0.08
CA MET A 104 -11.19 10.05 0.96
C MET A 104 -11.51 8.69 0.34
N LEU A 105 -10.52 7.82 0.21
CA LEU A 105 -10.68 6.44 -0.23
C LEU A 105 -10.67 5.51 0.99
N VAL A 106 -11.68 4.64 1.11
CA VAL A 106 -11.82 3.71 2.24
C VAL A 106 -12.10 2.29 1.77
N ILE A 107 -11.69 1.31 2.57
CA ILE A 107 -12.03 -0.11 2.34
C ILE A 107 -13.40 -0.41 2.93
N LYS A 108 -14.36 -0.75 2.07
CA LYS A 108 -15.75 -1.08 2.45
C LYS A 108 -15.93 -2.53 2.84
N LYS A 109 -15.27 -3.43 2.13
CA LYS A 109 -15.27 -4.88 2.42
C LYS A 109 -13.88 -5.44 2.23
N ARG A 110 -13.56 -6.45 3.02
CA ARG A 110 -12.30 -7.20 2.96
C ARG A 110 -12.58 -8.67 3.24
N LYS A 111 -11.73 -9.55 2.70
CA LYS A 111 -11.79 -11.00 2.96
C LYS A 111 -10.47 -11.45 3.57
N LYS A 112 -10.51 -12.36 4.56
CA LYS A 112 -9.29 -13.07 5.00
C LYS A 112 -8.82 -13.94 3.84
N VAL A 113 -7.55 -13.81 3.45
CA VAL A 113 -6.95 -14.62 2.37
C VAL A 113 -5.87 -15.57 2.88
N GLY A 114 -5.37 -15.35 4.09
CA GLY A 114 -4.36 -16.19 4.70
C GLY A 114 -3.88 -15.66 6.04
N GLU A 115 -2.79 -16.24 6.51
CA GLU A 115 -2.16 -15.92 7.78
C GLU A 115 -0.65 -16.20 7.73
N ILE A 116 0.15 -15.27 8.23
CA ILE A 116 1.61 -15.40 8.35
C ILE A 116 1.97 -15.15 9.81
N CYS A 117 2.62 -16.12 10.46
CA CYS A 117 3.03 -16.01 11.87
C CYS A 117 1.87 -15.59 12.82
N GLY A 118 0.65 -16.09 12.60
CA GLY A 118 -0.54 -15.69 13.37
C GLY A 118 -1.18 -14.35 12.93
N HIS A 119 -0.54 -13.60 12.04
CA HIS A 119 -1.07 -12.35 11.53
C HIS A 119 -1.95 -12.55 10.32
N THR A 120 -3.21 -12.15 10.45
CA THR A 120 -4.17 -12.30 9.35
C THR A 120 -3.83 -11.38 8.18
N VAL A 121 -3.89 -11.92 6.97
CA VAL A 121 -3.77 -11.19 5.70
C VAL A 121 -5.15 -11.04 5.08
N TYR A 122 -5.45 -9.84 4.59
CA TYR A 122 -6.72 -9.50 3.98
C TYR A 122 -6.55 -9.05 2.53
N GLY A 123 -7.45 -9.51 1.67
CA GLY A 123 -7.67 -8.93 0.35
C GLY A 123 -8.77 -7.87 0.41
N VAL A 124 -8.59 -6.77 -0.31
CA VAL A 124 -9.64 -5.75 -0.51
C VAL A 124 -10.73 -6.37 -1.41
N VAL A 125 -11.99 -6.22 -1.02
CA VAL A 125 -13.15 -6.73 -1.80
C VAL A 125 -13.97 -5.59 -2.38
N ASP A 126 -14.08 -4.50 -1.64
CA ASP A 126 -14.87 -3.34 -2.04
C ASP A 126 -14.24 -2.08 -1.44
N SER A 127 -14.26 -0.99 -2.18
CA SER A 127 -13.73 0.32 -1.78
C SER A 127 -14.67 1.43 -2.21
N GLN A 128 -14.61 2.56 -1.49
CA GLN A 128 -15.45 3.72 -1.78
C GLN A 128 -14.62 4.98 -1.75
N MET A 129 -14.85 5.85 -2.73
CA MET A 129 -14.34 7.21 -2.79
C MET A 129 -15.42 8.19 -2.31
N ILE A 130 -15.13 8.94 -1.25
CA ILE A 130 -16.06 9.85 -0.59
C ILE A 130 -15.52 11.27 -0.73
N MET A 131 -16.32 12.18 -1.28
CA MET A 131 -15.97 13.60 -1.38
C MET A 131 -16.04 14.26 0.00
N ILE A 132 -15.03 15.02 0.38
CA ILE A 132 -14.93 15.62 1.72
C ILE A 132 -15.77 16.90 1.86
N PRO A 133 -15.52 17.96 1.06
CA PRO A 133 -16.10 19.28 1.33
C PRO A 133 -17.63 19.30 1.23
N TYR A 134 -18.23 20.19 2.01
CA TYR A 134 -19.66 20.49 1.99
C TYR A 134 -19.92 21.70 1.07
N HIS A 135 -20.97 21.61 0.24
CA HIS A 135 -21.27 22.58 -0.83
C HIS A 135 -21.64 23.98 -0.31
N SER A 136 -20.90 24.99 -0.77
CA SER A 136 -21.46 26.33 -1.09
C SER A 136 -20.63 27.17 -2.10
N GLY A 137 -19.66 26.59 -2.81
CA GLY A 137 -18.92 27.31 -3.88
C GLY A 137 -18.40 26.45 -5.05
N GLU A 138 -18.39 25.12 -4.92
CA GLU A 138 -17.78 24.22 -5.90
C GLU A 138 -18.81 23.42 -6.70
N THR A 139 -19.19 23.94 -7.87
CA THR A 139 -19.96 23.17 -8.88
C THR A 139 -19.28 23.13 -10.24
N ARG A 140 -18.40 24.08 -10.58
CA ARG A 140 -17.73 24.07 -11.89
C ARG A 140 -16.58 23.06 -12.00
N VAL A 141 -15.68 22.99 -11.01
CA VAL A 141 -14.47 22.15 -11.12
C VAL A 141 -14.74 20.70 -10.72
N ALA A 142 -15.46 20.44 -9.62
CA ALA A 142 -15.85 19.09 -9.21
C ALA A 142 -16.72 18.37 -10.27
N GLY A 143 -17.55 19.13 -10.99
CA GLY A 143 -18.35 18.68 -12.13
C GLY A 143 -17.66 18.86 -13.48
N SER A 144 -16.38 19.24 -13.53
CA SER A 144 -15.67 19.44 -14.80
C SER A 144 -15.38 18.11 -15.49
N ALA A 145 -15.26 18.15 -16.82
CA ALA A 145 -14.85 16.98 -17.59
C ALA A 145 -13.45 16.50 -17.20
N ALA A 146 -12.55 17.42 -16.84
CA ALA A 146 -11.18 17.11 -16.41
C ALA A 146 -11.16 16.36 -15.07
N GLU A 147 -11.91 16.83 -14.07
CA GLU A 147 -12.06 16.15 -12.78
C GLU A 147 -12.62 14.73 -12.95
N ARG A 148 -13.71 14.59 -13.73
CA ARG A 148 -14.29 13.28 -14.05
C ARG A 148 -13.27 12.36 -14.73
N ARG A 149 -12.43 12.89 -15.61
CA ARG A 149 -11.37 12.14 -16.28
C ARG A 149 -10.34 11.61 -15.28
N TYR A 150 -9.85 12.44 -14.36
CA TYR A 150 -8.90 11.99 -13.34
C TYR A 150 -9.48 10.95 -12.39
N LYS A 151 -10.74 11.14 -11.94
CA LYS A 151 -11.46 10.13 -11.17
C LYS A 151 -11.58 8.82 -11.92
N LYS A 152 -11.91 8.87 -13.20
CA LYS A 152 -11.99 7.68 -14.06
C LYS A 152 -10.63 6.98 -14.18
N LEU A 153 -9.53 7.73 -14.35
CA LEU A 153 -8.18 7.17 -14.42
C LEU A 153 -7.78 6.46 -13.12
N LEU A 154 -8.04 7.06 -11.95
CA LEU A 154 -7.77 6.39 -10.68
C LEU A 154 -8.63 5.13 -10.52
N ASN A 155 -9.91 5.22 -10.90
CA ASN A 155 -10.85 4.08 -10.86
C ASN A 155 -10.55 2.98 -11.89
N MET A 156 -9.62 3.19 -12.85
CA MET A 156 -9.12 2.09 -13.69
C MET A 156 -8.30 1.09 -12.88
N VAL A 157 -7.75 1.52 -11.73
CA VAL A 157 -7.11 0.62 -10.77
C VAL A 157 -8.20 -0.06 -9.96
N ASP A 158 -8.49 -1.31 -10.31
CA ASP A 158 -9.45 -2.14 -9.59
C ASP A 158 -8.88 -2.58 -8.23
N LEU A 159 -9.20 -1.79 -7.19
CA LEU A 159 -8.76 -2.05 -5.82
C LEU A 159 -9.27 -3.39 -5.26
N SER A 160 -10.31 -4.01 -5.85
CA SER A 160 -10.82 -5.32 -5.42
C SER A 160 -9.95 -6.49 -5.88
N LYS A 161 -9.01 -6.24 -6.79
CA LYS A 161 -8.13 -7.26 -7.36
C LYS A 161 -6.71 -6.99 -6.97
N ASN A 162 -6.03 -8.03 -6.48
CA ASN A 162 -4.58 -8.03 -6.29
C ASN A 162 -4.05 -7.01 -5.26
N PHE A 163 -4.91 -6.48 -4.38
CA PHE A 163 -4.53 -5.61 -3.26
C PHE A 163 -4.71 -6.31 -1.93
N TYR A 164 -3.61 -6.36 -1.17
CA TYR A 164 -3.53 -7.08 0.09
C TYR A 164 -2.96 -6.18 1.19
N PHE A 165 -3.39 -6.42 2.43
CA PHE A 165 -2.88 -5.74 3.60
C PHE A 165 -3.02 -6.61 4.85
N SER A 166 -2.24 -6.29 5.88
CA SER A 166 -2.44 -6.80 7.23
C SER A 166 -2.34 -5.61 8.19
N TYR A 167 -3.07 -5.66 9.30
CA TYR A 167 -2.98 -4.60 10.30
C TYR A 167 -1.79 -4.75 11.25
N THR A 168 -1.25 -5.96 11.34
CA THR A 168 -0.27 -6.35 12.36
C THR A 168 1.00 -6.92 11.76
N TYR A 169 1.06 -7.05 10.44
CA TYR A 169 2.21 -7.59 9.71
C TYR A 169 2.56 -6.71 8.52
N HIS A 170 3.86 -6.42 8.37
CA HIS A 170 4.36 -5.59 7.28
C HIS A 170 4.53 -6.43 6.02
N LEU A 171 3.45 -6.55 5.24
CA LEU A 171 3.45 -7.30 3.98
C LEU A 171 4.41 -6.74 2.93
N MET A 172 4.80 -5.48 3.02
CA MET A 172 5.78 -4.85 2.12
C MET A 172 7.21 -5.36 2.34
N TYR A 173 7.46 -6.14 3.40
CA TYR A 173 8.75 -6.73 3.71
C TYR A 173 8.72 -8.24 3.56
N SER A 174 9.88 -8.82 3.22
CA SER A 174 10.10 -10.26 3.31
C SER A 174 10.03 -10.73 4.76
N LEU A 175 9.80 -12.04 4.97
CA LEU A 175 9.82 -12.67 6.29
C LEU A 175 11.15 -12.42 7.00
N GLN A 176 12.28 -12.58 6.29
CA GLN A 176 13.61 -12.30 6.84
C GLN A 176 13.70 -10.86 7.34
N ARG A 177 13.26 -9.88 6.53
CA ARG A 177 13.29 -8.47 6.92
C ARG A 177 12.37 -8.22 8.12
N ASN A 178 11.17 -8.79 8.13
CA ASN A 178 10.24 -8.69 9.26
C ASN A 178 10.82 -9.23 10.58
N ILE A 179 11.55 -10.36 10.53
CA ILE A 179 12.18 -10.98 11.71
C ILE A 179 13.39 -10.16 12.19
N CYS A 180 14.23 -9.70 11.26
CA CYS A 180 15.45 -8.96 11.57
C CYS A 180 15.21 -7.47 11.86
N ASN A 181 14.01 -6.95 11.63
CA ASN A 181 13.73 -5.53 11.82
C ASN A 181 13.73 -5.16 13.32
N THR A 182 14.82 -4.56 13.76
CA THR A 182 14.98 -4.02 15.12
C THR A 182 14.42 -2.60 15.26
N GLU A 183 14.02 -1.95 14.16
CA GLU A 183 13.59 -0.56 14.12
C GLU A 183 12.11 -0.40 14.49
N ARG A 184 11.75 -0.86 15.69
CA ARG A 184 10.39 -0.70 16.22
C ARG A 184 10.02 0.80 16.29
N GLY A 185 8.95 1.19 15.60
CA GLY A 185 8.43 2.56 15.63
C GLY A 185 8.90 3.49 14.51
N LYS A 186 9.73 3.02 13.56
CA LYS A 186 10.01 3.78 12.33
C LYS A 186 8.87 3.66 11.31
N ILE A 187 8.73 4.67 10.46
CA ILE A 187 7.74 4.68 9.38
C ILE A 187 8.19 3.68 8.30
N HIS A 188 7.62 2.49 8.30
CA HIS A 188 7.89 1.44 7.32
C HIS A 188 7.10 1.58 6.01
N ASP A 189 6.24 2.59 5.97
CA ASP A 189 5.22 2.69 4.94
C ASP A 189 5.65 3.49 3.69
N GLU A 190 6.90 3.95 3.65
CA GLU A 190 7.47 4.70 2.51
C GLU A 190 8.11 3.79 1.45
N THR A 191 8.14 2.49 1.71
CA THR A 191 8.81 1.51 0.86
C THR A 191 8.20 1.44 -0.54
N MET A 192 9.00 0.94 -1.50
CA MET A 192 8.58 0.78 -2.89
C MET A 192 7.38 -0.14 -3.09
N PHE A 193 7.06 -1.02 -2.12
CA PHE A 193 5.96 -1.97 -2.22
C PHE A 193 4.66 -1.47 -1.58
N VAL A 194 4.64 -0.29 -0.97
CA VAL A 194 3.42 0.33 -0.43
C VAL A 194 2.76 1.18 -1.51
N TRP A 195 1.79 0.59 -2.19
CA TRP A 195 1.16 1.19 -3.37
C TRP A 195 0.50 2.53 -3.06
N ASN A 196 -0.18 2.65 -1.93
CA ASN A 196 -0.92 3.85 -1.52
C ASN A 196 -0.08 4.86 -0.72
N GLU A 197 1.24 4.78 -0.73
CA GLU A 197 2.12 5.69 0.03
C GLU A 197 1.76 7.16 -0.21
N TYR A 198 1.69 7.58 -1.48
CA TYR A 198 1.32 8.95 -1.86
C TYR A 198 -0.06 9.36 -1.30
N LEU A 199 -1.06 8.47 -1.38
CA LEU A 199 -2.41 8.75 -0.89
C LEU A 199 -2.44 8.92 0.64
N THR A 200 -1.55 8.25 1.35
CA THR A 200 -1.47 8.32 2.82
C THR A 200 -0.55 9.43 3.33
N HIS A 201 0.27 10.03 2.47
CA HIS A 201 1.28 11.02 2.87
C HIS A 201 0.69 12.19 3.67
N GLY A 202 -0.40 12.79 3.19
CA GLY A 202 -1.04 13.94 3.84
C GLY A 202 -1.52 13.65 5.26
N ILE A 203 -2.31 12.58 5.44
CA ILE A 203 -2.83 12.19 6.76
C ILE A 203 -1.71 11.80 7.73
N ARG A 204 -0.69 11.08 7.27
CA ARG A 204 0.44 10.67 8.12
C ARG A 204 1.27 11.88 8.56
N ARG A 205 1.46 12.86 7.67
CA ARG A 205 2.15 14.12 8.02
C ARG A 205 1.36 14.96 9.02
N ILE A 206 0.03 15.00 8.91
CA ILE A 206 -0.81 15.78 9.83
C ILE A 206 -0.90 15.10 11.21
N LEU A 207 -1.15 13.78 11.24
CA LEU A 207 -1.40 13.05 12.49
C LEU A 207 -0.15 12.45 13.13
N GLN A 208 0.98 12.42 12.41
CA GLN A 208 2.25 11.82 12.85
C GLN A 208 2.11 10.35 13.28
N ASN A 209 1.15 9.62 12.69
CA ASN A 209 0.92 8.20 12.94
C ASN A 209 0.25 7.49 11.76
N THR A 210 0.17 6.16 11.82
CA THR A 210 -0.35 5.31 10.75
C THR A 210 -1.63 4.55 11.13
N VAL A 211 -2.16 4.78 12.34
CA VAL A 211 -3.21 3.94 12.98
C VAL A 211 -4.54 3.94 12.21
N TRP A 212 -4.82 5.00 11.46
CA TRP A 212 -6.04 5.15 10.66
C TRP A 212 -5.93 4.60 9.24
N THR A 213 -4.70 4.45 8.75
CA THR A 213 -4.40 4.05 7.38
C THR A 213 -4.00 2.58 7.32
N VAL A 214 -4.16 1.97 6.15
CA VAL A 214 -3.58 0.65 5.86
C VAL A 214 -2.52 0.79 4.78
N SER A 215 -1.46 -0.02 4.85
CA SER A 215 -0.48 -0.10 3.78
C SER A 215 -0.87 -1.20 2.81
N LEU A 216 -1.25 -0.81 1.60
CA LEU A 216 -1.68 -1.72 0.54
C LEU A 216 -0.48 -2.18 -0.28
N VAL A 217 -0.37 -3.49 -0.43
CA VAL A 217 0.60 -4.13 -1.32
C VAL A 217 -0.13 -4.63 -2.56
N TYR A 218 0.36 -4.23 -3.73
CA TYR A 218 -0.17 -4.66 -5.01
C TYR A 218 0.61 -5.87 -5.55
N GLY A 219 -0.08 -6.92 -5.99
CA GLY A 219 0.55 -8.09 -6.60
C GLY A 219 -0.26 -9.36 -6.40
N PHE A 220 0.28 -10.33 -5.67
CA PHE A 220 -0.35 -11.64 -5.49
C PHE A 220 -0.19 -12.15 -4.07
N PHE A 221 -1.19 -12.88 -3.59
CA PHE A 221 -1.13 -13.61 -2.35
C PHE A 221 -1.97 -14.88 -2.48
N GLN A 222 -1.35 -16.02 -2.22
CA GLN A 222 -2.04 -17.30 -2.13
C GLN A 222 -1.40 -18.13 -1.04
N GLN A 223 -2.24 -18.85 -0.30
CA GLN A 223 -1.80 -19.81 0.71
C GLN A 223 -2.55 -21.11 0.48
N THR A 224 -1.83 -22.22 0.47
CA THR A 224 -2.41 -23.55 0.26
C THR A 224 -1.78 -24.56 1.22
N LYS A 225 -2.61 -25.50 1.70
CA LYS A 225 -2.11 -26.68 2.40
C LYS A 225 -1.63 -27.69 1.36
N CYS A 226 -0.46 -28.27 1.62
CA CYS A 226 0.20 -29.26 0.78
C CYS A 226 0.53 -30.48 1.62
N LEU A 227 0.56 -31.65 0.98
CA LEU A 227 0.95 -32.92 1.57
C LEU A 227 2.04 -33.54 0.69
N VAL A 228 3.23 -33.77 1.24
CA VAL A 228 4.33 -34.44 0.54
C VAL A 228 4.95 -35.45 1.49
N SER A 229 5.08 -36.71 1.04
CA SER A 229 5.68 -37.79 1.85
C SER A 229 5.05 -37.92 3.25
N ASN A 230 3.72 -37.81 3.34
CA ASN A 230 2.93 -37.81 4.59
C ASN A 230 3.20 -36.64 5.56
N GLU A 231 3.92 -35.62 5.12
CA GLU A 231 4.15 -34.39 5.89
C GLU A 231 3.26 -33.26 5.35
N GLU A 232 2.40 -32.73 6.22
CA GLU A 232 1.59 -31.56 5.91
C GLU A 232 2.38 -30.27 6.13
N PHE A 233 2.27 -29.35 5.17
CA PHE A 233 2.80 -28.00 5.31
C PHE A 233 1.91 -27.00 4.58
N ILE A 234 2.11 -25.74 4.91
CA ILE A 234 1.44 -24.63 4.27
C ILE A 234 2.45 -23.92 3.36
N LEU A 235 2.13 -23.87 2.07
CA LEU A 235 2.85 -23.07 1.09
C LEU A 235 2.16 -21.72 0.94
N THR A 236 2.88 -20.64 1.20
CA THR A 236 2.43 -19.28 0.96
C THR A 236 3.29 -18.66 -0.13
N VAL A 237 2.65 -18.09 -1.15
CA VAL A 237 3.33 -17.33 -2.21
C VAL A 237 2.81 -15.90 -2.18
N ILE A 238 3.74 -14.96 -2.06
CA ILE A 238 3.48 -13.52 -2.06
C ILE A 238 4.26 -12.92 -3.23
N ALA A 239 3.60 -12.12 -4.07
CA ALA A 239 4.28 -11.29 -5.05
C ALA A 239 3.96 -9.82 -4.77
N ARG A 240 4.98 -8.97 -4.71
CA ARG A 240 4.89 -7.56 -4.35
C ARG A 240 5.45 -6.74 -5.48
N ARG A 241 4.59 -5.99 -6.15
CA ARG A 241 4.97 -5.15 -7.27
C ARG A 241 5.38 -3.76 -6.77
N SER A 242 6.52 -3.27 -7.25
CA SER A 242 6.97 -1.92 -6.97
C SER A 242 5.99 -0.88 -7.53
N ARG A 243 5.80 0.20 -6.76
CA ARG A 243 5.07 1.40 -7.18
C ARG A 243 5.93 2.33 -8.05
N HIS A 244 7.26 2.20 -7.95
CA HIS A 244 8.18 3.05 -8.71
C HIS A 244 8.25 2.62 -10.17
N TYR A 245 8.47 3.61 -11.03
CA TYR A 245 8.55 3.47 -12.48
C TYR A 245 7.44 2.57 -13.08
N ALA A 246 6.25 2.66 -12.48
CA ALA A 246 5.09 1.90 -12.89
C ALA A 246 4.51 2.43 -14.21
N GLY A 247 4.02 1.52 -15.04
CA GLY A 247 3.28 1.85 -16.25
C GLY A 247 3.00 0.62 -17.10
N THR A 248 2.39 0.84 -18.26
CA THR A 248 2.05 -0.25 -19.18
C THR A 248 3.32 -0.81 -19.85
N ARG A 249 3.34 -2.13 -20.09
CA ARG A 249 4.50 -2.91 -20.57
C ARG A 249 5.23 -2.31 -21.79
N TYR A 250 4.55 -1.59 -22.68
CA TYR A 250 5.16 -0.99 -23.88
C TYR A 250 5.52 0.49 -23.73
N LEU A 251 5.00 1.17 -22.70
CA LEU A 251 5.29 2.59 -22.43
C LEU A 251 6.36 2.78 -21.35
N ARG A 252 6.53 1.81 -20.45
CA ARG A 252 7.51 1.85 -19.37
C ARG A 252 8.33 0.56 -19.34
N ARG A 253 9.59 0.69 -19.72
CA ARG A 253 10.64 -0.35 -19.72
C ARG A 253 11.96 0.28 -19.30
N GLY A 254 12.89 -0.57 -18.89
CA GLY A 254 14.20 -0.14 -18.46
C GLY A 254 14.22 0.37 -17.03
N VAL A 255 15.19 1.24 -16.78
CA VAL A 255 15.41 1.96 -15.53
C VAL A 255 15.05 3.44 -15.70
N ASN A 256 14.66 4.11 -14.61
CA ASN A 256 14.61 5.58 -14.55
C ASN A 256 15.90 6.15 -13.96
N ASP A 257 16.00 7.48 -13.90
CA ASP A 257 17.20 8.18 -13.42
C ASP A 257 17.51 7.87 -11.94
N GLU A 258 16.49 7.52 -11.15
CA GLU A 258 16.65 7.12 -9.74
C GLU A 258 17.02 5.63 -9.54
N GLY A 259 17.27 4.86 -10.60
CA GLY A 259 17.67 3.44 -10.49
C GLY A 259 16.51 2.46 -10.22
N SER A 260 15.27 2.91 -10.31
CA SER A 260 14.07 2.06 -10.21
C SER A 260 13.72 1.44 -11.56
N VAL A 261 13.68 0.11 -11.62
CA VAL A 261 13.32 -0.61 -12.85
C VAL A 261 11.81 -0.78 -13.01
N ALA A 262 11.36 -0.75 -14.25
CA ALA A 262 9.95 -0.94 -14.56
C ALA A 262 9.54 -2.37 -14.26
N ASN A 263 8.31 -2.56 -13.78
CA ASN A 263 7.72 -3.88 -13.51
C ASN A 263 8.54 -4.73 -12.53
N GLU A 264 9.21 -4.09 -11.57
CA GLU A 264 9.88 -4.80 -10.49
C GLU A 264 8.86 -5.53 -9.59
N VAL A 265 9.11 -6.81 -9.35
CA VAL A 265 8.30 -7.68 -8.49
C VAL A 265 9.23 -8.51 -7.61
N GLU A 266 9.01 -8.43 -6.31
CA GLU A 266 9.59 -9.36 -5.34
C GLU A 266 8.61 -10.51 -5.12
N ILE A 267 9.08 -11.74 -5.30
CA ILE A 267 8.31 -12.97 -5.11
C ILE A 267 8.91 -13.69 -3.92
N GLU A 268 8.07 -14.01 -2.95
CA GLU A 268 8.47 -14.74 -1.76
C GLU A 268 7.63 -16.00 -1.60
N GLN A 269 8.35 -17.11 -1.45
CA GLN A 269 7.78 -18.39 -1.09
C GLN A 269 8.08 -18.64 0.39
N ILE A 270 7.02 -18.84 1.18
CA ILE A 270 7.12 -19.19 2.60
C ILE A 270 6.55 -20.59 2.79
N VAL A 271 7.30 -21.46 3.46
CA VAL A 271 6.83 -22.78 3.88
C VAL A 271 6.75 -22.81 5.40
N THR A 272 5.60 -23.18 5.93
CA THR A 272 5.37 -23.26 7.38
C THR A 272 4.67 -24.57 7.72
N LYS A 273 4.83 -25.08 8.94
CA LYS A 273 3.99 -26.19 9.45
C LYS A 273 2.98 -25.69 10.46
N GLU A 274 1.83 -26.35 10.56
CA GLU A 274 0.96 -26.18 11.71
C GLU A 274 1.58 -26.92 12.89
N VAL A 275 1.78 -26.23 14.00
CA VAL A 275 2.29 -26.81 15.26
C VAL A 275 1.37 -26.40 16.40
N PRO A 276 1.31 -27.17 17.50
CA PRO A 276 0.57 -26.78 18.70
C PRO A 276 1.01 -25.40 19.23
N GLU A 277 0.11 -24.67 19.91
CA GLU A 277 0.32 -23.27 20.33
C GLU A 277 1.61 -23.03 21.15
N ASP A 278 2.11 -24.05 21.84
CA ASP A 278 3.29 -23.97 22.71
C ASP A 278 4.62 -24.25 22.00
N GLN A 279 4.59 -24.57 20.70
CA GLN A 279 5.79 -24.92 19.93
C GLN A 279 6.20 -23.82 18.94
N LYS A 280 7.51 -23.73 18.69
CA LYS A 280 8.04 -22.84 17.66
C LYS A 280 7.60 -23.34 16.29
N ILE A 281 6.96 -22.46 15.52
CA ILE A 281 6.54 -22.76 14.15
C ILE A 281 7.79 -22.81 13.27
N PRO A 282 8.15 -23.97 12.68
CA PRO A 282 9.24 -24.02 11.71
C PRO A 282 8.80 -23.29 10.44
N MET A 283 9.65 -22.38 9.97
CA MET A 283 9.37 -21.56 8.80
C MET A 283 10.62 -21.42 7.94
N THR A 284 10.44 -21.46 6.62
CA THR A 284 11.46 -21.07 5.65
C THR A 284 10.88 -20.03 4.71
N SER A 285 11.73 -19.11 4.25
CA SER A 285 11.37 -18.11 3.24
C SER A 285 12.46 -18.06 2.18
N VAL A 286 12.05 -18.04 0.92
CA VAL A 286 12.92 -17.84 -0.24
C VAL A 286 12.36 -16.68 -1.04
N VAL A 287 13.21 -15.68 -1.30
CA VAL A 287 12.87 -14.48 -2.06
C VAL A 287 13.57 -14.51 -3.40
N GLN A 288 12.83 -14.21 -4.46
CA GLN A 288 13.32 -14.00 -5.82
C GLN A 288 12.81 -12.65 -6.31
N MET A 289 13.54 -12.03 -7.24
CA MET A 289 13.14 -10.75 -7.83
C MET A 289 13.09 -10.87 -9.34
N ARG A 290 12.11 -10.23 -9.95
CA ARG A 290 11.97 -10.07 -11.39
C ARG A 290 11.73 -8.60 -11.70
N GLY A 291 12.49 -8.04 -12.64
CA GLY A 291 12.31 -6.66 -13.09
C GLY A 291 12.67 -6.49 -14.57
N SER A 292 12.50 -5.28 -15.08
CA SER A 292 13.07 -4.91 -16.39
C SER A 292 14.60 -4.89 -16.31
N ILE A 293 15.26 -5.13 -17.45
CA ILE A 293 16.71 -4.96 -17.58
C ILE A 293 17.05 -3.51 -17.17
N PRO A 294 18.01 -3.28 -16.26
CA PRO A 294 18.27 -1.99 -15.64
C PRO A 294 19.05 -1.03 -16.56
N LEU A 295 18.61 -0.88 -17.80
CA LEU A 295 19.20 -0.01 -18.81
C LEU A 295 18.14 0.96 -19.34
N PHE A 296 18.56 2.04 -19.98
CA PHE A 296 17.63 2.89 -20.70
C PHE A 296 17.30 2.25 -22.05
N TRP A 297 16.12 1.61 -22.13
CA TRP A 297 15.66 0.99 -23.36
C TRP A 297 14.16 1.13 -23.59
N SER A 298 13.77 1.12 -24.85
CA SER A 298 12.38 1.18 -25.29
C SER A 298 12.10 0.17 -26.39
N GLN A 299 10.86 -0.30 -26.43
CA GLN A 299 10.37 -1.17 -27.49
C GLN A 299 9.00 -0.64 -27.93
N GLU A 300 8.96 0.01 -29.09
CA GLU A 300 7.75 0.65 -29.61
C GLU A 300 6.90 -0.39 -30.35
N ALA A 301 5.84 -0.86 -29.69
CA ALA A 301 4.88 -1.74 -30.34
C ALA A 301 4.10 -0.99 -31.43
N THR A 302 4.19 -1.46 -32.67
CA THR A 302 3.31 -1.02 -33.76
C THR A 302 2.41 -2.18 -34.16
N VAL A 303 1.17 -1.91 -34.58
CA VAL A 303 0.23 -2.94 -35.04
C VAL A 303 0.82 -3.78 -36.19
N LEU A 304 1.75 -3.18 -36.95
CA LEU A 304 2.42 -3.77 -38.10
C LEU A 304 3.65 -4.62 -37.73
N ASN A 305 4.28 -4.38 -36.57
CA ASN A 305 5.42 -5.17 -36.11
C ASN A 305 5.16 -5.72 -34.69
N PRO A 306 4.67 -6.97 -34.58
CA PRO A 306 4.37 -7.59 -33.29
C PRO A 306 5.61 -7.89 -32.43
N GLN A 307 6.81 -7.88 -33.02
CA GLN A 307 8.08 -8.03 -32.33
C GLN A 307 9.02 -6.85 -32.66
N PRO A 308 8.80 -5.67 -32.05
CA PRO A 308 9.61 -4.49 -32.35
C PRO A 308 11.04 -4.65 -31.85
N ASP A 309 11.99 -3.99 -32.50
CA ASP A 309 13.37 -4.01 -32.06
C ASP A 309 13.55 -3.28 -30.72
N ILE A 310 14.47 -3.79 -29.91
CA ILE A 310 14.89 -3.15 -28.65
C ILE A 310 15.82 -2.00 -29.01
N LYS A 311 15.37 -0.77 -28.77
CA LYS A 311 16.19 0.43 -28.92
C LYS A 311 16.85 0.75 -27.58
N CYS A 312 18.12 0.39 -27.43
CA CYS A 312 18.95 0.88 -26.32
C CYS A 312 19.27 2.35 -26.55
N LYS A 313 19.04 3.19 -25.54
CA LYS A 313 19.25 4.64 -25.64
C LYS A 313 20.70 5.08 -25.36
N HIS A 314 21.64 4.14 -25.25
CA HIS A 314 23.06 4.41 -24.93
C HIS A 314 23.79 5.26 -25.98
N HIS A 315 23.22 5.49 -27.17
CA HIS A 315 23.90 6.19 -28.26
C HIS A 315 22.98 7.10 -29.08
N MET A 316 22.17 7.95 -28.44
CA MET A 316 21.79 9.19 -29.12
C MET A 316 22.79 10.28 -28.73
N HIS A 317 23.79 10.44 -29.59
CA HIS A 317 24.59 11.65 -29.68
C HIS A 317 23.68 12.81 -30.10
N SER A 318 22.85 13.30 -29.18
CA SER A 318 22.11 14.54 -29.38
C SER A 318 22.81 15.62 -28.58
N GLN A 319 23.59 16.40 -29.32
CA GLN A 319 23.75 17.83 -29.04
C GLN A 319 22.41 18.36 -28.49
N ASN A 320 22.43 18.87 -27.26
CA ASN A 320 21.30 19.43 -26.52
C ASN A 320 20.21 18.43 -26.06
N ILE A 321 20.45 17.74 -24.94
CA ILE A 321 19.66 17.72 -23.70
C ILE A 321 20.42 16.81 -22.72
N GLY A 322 20.79 17.36 -21.57
CA GLY A 322 21.71 16.73 -20.61
C GLY A 322 21.23 15.39 -20.08
N SER A 323 22.14 14.41 -20.15
CA SER A 323 22.15 13.07 -19.56
C SER A 323 21.27 11.97 -20.19
N LEU A 324 21.78 11.38 -21.28
CA LEU A 324 21.56 9.98 -21.62
C LEU A 324 22.76 9.20 -21.05
N ASP A 325 22.59 8.73 -19.81
CA ASP A 325 23.57 8.09 -18.90
C ASP A 325 24.70 7.27 -19.55
N GLY A 326 25.76 7.95 -20.02
CA GLY A 326 26.94 7.30 -20.61
C GLY A 326 27.80 6.52 -19.61
N ASN A 327 27.59 6.73 -18.31
CA ASN A 327 28.34 6.11 -17.22
C ASN A 327 27.54 5.02 -16.46
N TYR A 328 26.35 4.65 -16.94
CA TYR A 328 25.48 3.66 -16.29
C TYR A 328 25.15 3.99 -14.82
N VAL A 329 25.10 5.26 -14.44
CA VAL A 329 24.77 5.75 -13.10
C VAL A 329 23.44 5.20 -12.58
N ALA A 330 22.39 5.20 -13.39
CA ALA A 330 21.09 4.63 -13.02
C ALA A 330 21.17 3.12 -12.78
N THR A 331 21.99 2.43 -13.58
CA THR A 331 22.27 1.00 -13.41
C THR A 331 23.01 0.74 -12.10
N GLN A 332 24.01 1.57 -11.77
CA GLN A 332 24.74 1.49 -10.51
C GLN A 332 23.83 1.71 -9.31
N HIS A 333 22.96 2.74 -9.36
CA HIS A 333 21.95 2.98 -8.32
C HIS A 333 21.01 1.78 -8.14
N HIS A 334 20.57 1.15 -9.24
CA HIS A 334 19.75 -0.04 -9.17
C HIS A 334 20.45 -1.19 -8.42
N PHE A 335 21.69 -1.52 -8.80
CA PHE A 335 22.42 -2.61 -8.16
C PHE A 335 22.82 -2.30 -6.72
N GLU A 336 23.10 -1.05 -6.37
CA GLU A 336 23.35 -0.66 -4.99
C GLU A 336 22.09 -0.85 -4.13
N ASN A 337 20.92 -0.47 -4.66
CA ASN A 337 19.66 -0.73 -4.00
C ASN A 337 19.39 -2.24 -3.83
N LEU A 338 19.70 -3.07 -4.83
CA LEU A 338 19.59 -4.53 -4.69
C LEU A 338 20.55 -5.08 -3.64
N LYS A 339 21.80 -4.60 -3.60
CA LYS A 339 22.78 -5.01 -2.59
C LYS A 339 22.32 -4.68 -1.18
N GLN A 340 21.73 -3.50 -0.99
CA GLN A 340 21.18 -3.08 0.29
C GLN A 340 20.02 -3.98 0.75
N ARG A 341 19.18 -4.46 -0.19
CA ARG A 341 18.01 -5.28 0.11
C ARG A 341 18.33 -6.76 0.30
N TYR A 342 19.15 -7.33 -0.57
CA TYR A 342 19.34 -8.78 -0.68
C TYR A 342 20.78 -9.24 -0.33
N GLY A 343 21.70 -8.30 -0.12
CA GLY A 343 23.08 -8.60 0.22
C GLY A 343 24.02 -8.61 -1.00
N LYS A 344 25.26 -9.04 -0.79
CA LYS A 344 26.37 -8.80 -1.74
C LYS A 344 26.28 -9.63 -3.02
N LEU A 345 25.78 -10.87 -2.96
CA LEU A 345 25.73 -11.76 -4.11
C LEU A 345 24.37 -11.64 -4.81
N ILE A 346 24.39 -11.15 -6.04
CA ILE A 346 23.21 -11.04 -6.91
C ILE A 346 23.48 -11.91 -8.14
N ILE A 347 22.64 -12.92 -8.36
CA ILE A 347 22.70 -13.77 -9.55
C ILE A 347 21.61 -13.31 -10.51
N ILE A 348 22.01 -12.89 -11.70
CA ILE A 348 21.09 -12.43 -12.75
C ILE A 348 20.92 -13.56 -13.76
N LEU A 349 19.67 -13.94 -13.99
CA LEU A 349 19.32 -14.92 -15.02
C LEU A 349 18.65 -14.19 -16.18
N ASN A 350 19.33 -14.16 -17.32
CA ASN A 350 18.77 -13.64 -18.57
C ASN A 350 18.35 -14.81 -19.46
N LEU A 351 17.11 -14.78 -19.95
CA LEU A 351 16.51 -15.83 -20.78
C LEU A 351 16.30 -15.37 -22.24
N LEU A 352 16.92 -14.26 -22.66
CA LEU A 352 16.91 -13.85 -24.06
C LEU A 352 17.71 -14.87 -24.89
N ASN A 353 17.05 -15.50 -25.87
CA ASN A 353 17.73 -16.31 -26.88
C ASN A 353 18.55 -15.36 -27.77
N GLU A 354 19.87 -15.57 -27.75
CA GLU A 354 20.91 -14.89 -28.55
C GLU A 354 21.24 -13.42 -28.16
N GLY A 355 22.45 -13.23 -27.63
CA GLY A 355 23.27 -12.06 -27.96
C GLY A 355 23.29 -10.84 -27.04
N PHE A 356 22.55 -10.79 -25.92
CA PHE A 356 22.60 -9.64 -25.02
C PHE A 356 22.96 -10.03 -23.58
N LEU A 357 24.21 -10.45 -23.40
CA LEU A 357 24.87 -10.42 -22.10
C LEU A 357 25.33 -8.99 -21.86
N ILE A 358 24.66 -8.28 -20.95
CA ILE A 358 25.18 -7.04 -20.37
C ILE A 358 25.35 -7.36 -18.88
N PHE A 359 26.60 -7.49 -18.46
CA PHE A 359 27.01 -7.68 -17.06
C PHE A 359 27.12 -6.34 -16.37
#